data_AF-A0A920J245-F1
#
_entry.id   AF-A0A920J245-F1
#
_cell.length_a   1.000
_cell.length_b   1.000
_cell.length_c   1.000
_cell.angle_alpha   90.00
_cell.angle_beta   90.00
_cell.angle_gamma   90.00
#
_symmetry.space_group_name_H-M   'P 1'
#
loop_
_entity.id
_entity.type
_entity.pdbx_description
1 polymer ?
#
loop_
_entity_poly.entity_id
_entity_poly.type
_entity_poly.pdbx_seq_one_letter_code
_entity_poly.pdbx_strand_id
1 'polypeptide(L)'
;MYEKDNIITSSKEEILRSEALIIPGVSSPDTVLNNIYNAKLEKIILEFYQSERPILCICVGMQILFEKSEEGILPGLGIIEGEVKKIPSKDNKKKKYKIPQWVGMK
;
A
#
# COMPACT_ATOMS: atom_id res chain seq x y z
N MET A 1 -14.16 -9.57 26.18
CA MET A 1 -14.24 -9.19 24.76
C MET A 1 -13.08 -8.23 24.52
N TYR A 2 -12.20 -8.50 23.55
CA TYR A 2 -11.14 -7.54 23.19
C TYR A 2 -11.80 -6.45 22.34
N GLU A 3 -12.22 -5.37 23.00
CA GLU A 3 -12.60 -4.14 22.32
C GLU A 3 -11.28 -3.39 22.04
N LYS A 4 -10.81 -3.45 20.79
CA LYS A 4 -9.69 -2.60 20.35
C LYS A 4 -10.29 -1.41 19.63
N ASP A 5 -10.01 -0.22 20.13
CA ASP A 5 -10.36 1.02 19.46
C ASP A 5 -9.60 1.12 18.13
N ASN A 6 -10.32 1.48 17.06
CA ASN A 6 -9.73 1.77 15.76
C ASN A 6 -10.03 3.22 15.37
N ILE A 7 -9.06 3.87 14.74
CA ILE A 7 -9.20 5.25 14.27
C ILE A 7 -8.72 5.38 12.83
N ILE A 8 -9.44 6.14 12.01
CA ILE A 8 -8.99 6.57 10.70
C ILE A 8 -8.39 7.96 10.89
N THR A 9 -7.08 8.09 10.64
CA THR A 9 -6.36 9.32 10.94
C THR A 9 -5.23 9.58 9.95
N SER A 10 -4.91 10.87 9.79
CA SER A 10 -3.68 11.36 9.17
C SER A 10 -2.84 12.19 10.16
N SER A 11 -3.20 12.22 11.45
CA SER A 11 -2.38 12.84 12.51
C SER A 11 -1.17 11.96 12.81
N LYS A 12 -0.02 12.62 12.85
CA LYS A 12 1.27 11.98 13.15
C LYS A 12 1.29 11.46 14.58
N GLU A 13 0.75 12.25 15.51
CA GLU A 13 0.70 11.93 16.92
C GLU A 13 -0.14 10.69 17.19
N GLU A 14 -1.31 10.58 16.55
CA GLU A 14 -2.17 9.41 16.65
C GLU A 14 -1.51 8.16 16.05
N ILE A 15 -0.86 8.28 14.88
CA ILE A 15 -0.13 7.18 14.25
C ILE A 15 1.01 6.70 15.16
N LEU A 16 1.81 7.61 15.70
CA LEU A 16 2.96 7.24 16.54
C LEU A 16 2.54 6.68 17.91
N ARG A 17 1.31 6.91 18.37
CA ARG A 17 0.77 6.33 19.61
C ARG A 17 0.10 4.97 19.40
N SER A 18 -0.23 4.58 18.18
CA SER A 18 -0.99 3.35 17.93
C SER A 18 -0.15 2.09 18.17
N GLU A 19 -0.79 1.00 18.58
CA GLU A 19 -0.10 -0.29 18.75
C GLU A 19 0.20 -0.98 17.42
N ALA A 20 -0.60 -0.68 16.39
CA ALA A 20 -0.51 -1.26 15.06
C ALA A 20 -0.94 -0.21 14.02
N LEU A 21 -0.43 -0.35 12.79
CA LEU A 21 -0.79 0.50 11.66
C LEU A 21 -1.42 -0.35 10.55
N ILE A 22 -2.54 0.11 10.00
CA ILE A 22 -3.16 -0.50 8.82
C ILE A 22 -3.09 0.50 7.68
N ILE A 23 -2.47 0.09 6.57
CA ILE A 23 -2.40 0.88 5.33
C ILE A 23 -3.29 0.21 4.28
N PRO A 24 -4.53 0.69 4.09
CA PRO A 24 -5.40 0.21 3.03
C PRO A 24 -4.91 0.73 1.66
N GLY A 25 -5.08 -0.09 0.62
CA GLY A 25 -4.83 0.33 -0.76
C GLY A 25 -6.03 0.08 -1.66
N VAL A 26 -6.64 1.16 -2.14
CA VAL A 26 -7.63 1.15 -3.23
C VAL A 26 -7.07 1.95 -4.41
N SER A 27 -7.42 1.60 -5.64
CA SER A 27 -6.90 2.20 -6.90
C SER A 27 -5.49 1.72 -7.29
N SER A 28 -4.53 2.63 -7.53
CA SER A 28 -3.17 2.35 -8.00
C SER A 28 -2.10 2.70 -6.96
N PRO A 29 -0.87 2.14 -7.05
CA PRO A 29 0.24 2.47 -6.15
C PRO A 29 0.51 3.96 -6.09
N ASP A 30 0.54 4.64 -7.24
CA ASP A 30 0.76 6.09 -7.32
C ASP A 30 -0.33 6.90 -6.61
N THR A 31 -1.58 6.43 -6.63
CA THR A 31 -2.67 7.08 -5.90
C THR A 31 -2.40 7.06 -4.40
N VAL A 32 -2.01 5.88 -3.89
CA VAL A 32 -1.69 5.69 -2.47
C VAL A 32 -0.45 6.50 -2.08
N LEU A 33 0.61 6.44 -2.88
CA LEU A 33 1.85 7.17 -2.64
C LEU A 33 1.64 8.69 -2.64
N ASN A 34 0.89 9.23 -3.61
CA ASN A 34 0.54 10.65 -3.61
C ASN A 34 -0.19 11.09 -2.34
N ASN A 35 -1.14 10.28 -1.86
CA ASN A 35 -1.84 10.61 -0.61
C ASN A 35 -0.89 10.64 0.58
N ILE A 36 0.03 9.67 0.67
CA ILE A 36 1.04 9.60 1.73
C ILE A 36 2.00 10.81 1.67
N TYR A 37 2.50 11.15 0.48
CA TYR A 37 3.43 12.26 0.27
C TYR A 37 2.79 13.62 0.50
N ASN A 38 1.57 13.82 0.00
CA ASN A 38 0.81 15.06 0.22
C ASN A 38 0.46 15.25 1.72
N ALA A 39 0.15 14.16 2.41
CA ALA A 39 -0.07 14.17 3.86
C ALA A 39 1.23 14.22 4.68
N LYS A 40 2.40 14.17 4.03
CA LYS A 40 3.74 14.14 4.67
C LYS A 40 3.87 13.02 5.70
N LEU A 41 3.32 11.85 5.37
CA LEU A 41 3.28 10.66 6.23
C LEU A 41 4.41 9.67 5.98
N GLU A 42 5.15 9.80 4.86
CA GLU A 42 6.26 8.90 4.50
C GLU A 42 7.24 8.63 5.66
N LYS A 43 7.72 9.69 6.32
CA LYS A 43 8.69 9.62 7.41
C LYS A 43 8.08 9.00 8.65
N ILE A 44 6.79 9.25 8.89
CA ILE A 44 6.06 8.72 10.04
C ILE A 44 5.81 7.23 9.87
N ILE A 45 5.50 6.78 8.66
CA ILE A 45 5.37 5.35 8.34
C ILE A 45 6.72 4.65 8.50
N LEU A 46 7.81 5.25 8.03
CA LEU A 46 9.16 4.72 8.21
C LEU A 46 9.58 4.67 9.69
N GLU A 47 9.28 5.72 10.45
CA GLU A 47 9.52 5.75 11.91
C GLU A 47 8.69 4.68 12.63
N PHE A 48 7.42 4.51 12.26
CA PHE A 48 6.57 3.45 12.81
C PHE A 48 7.14 2.07 12.49
N TYR A 49 7.60 1.84 11.25
CA TYR A 49 8.24 0.60 10.85
C TYR A 49 9.51 0.31 11.67
N GLN A 50 10.36 1.32 11.88
CA GLN A 50 11.58 1.20 12.68
C GLN A 50 11.32 0.86 14.16
N SER A 51 10.12 1.17 14.67
CA SER A 51 9.71 0.79 16.03
C SER A 51 9.32 -0.68 16.18
N GLU A 52 9.42 -1.49 15.11
CA GLU A 52 9.09 -2.92 15.07
C GLU A 52 7.62 -3.24 15.41
N ARG A 53 6.77 -2.22 15.46
CA ARG A 53 5.32 -2.38 15.64
C ARG A 53 4.68 -2.95 14.37
N PRO A 54 3.62 -3.76 14.51
CA PRO A 54 2.98 -4.42 13.38
C PRO A 54 2.36 -3.42 12.40
N ILE A 55 2.69 -3.59 11.12
CA ILE A 55 2.06 -2.90 9.99
C ILE A 55 1.35 -3.94 9.13
N LEU A 56 0.06 -3.71 8.86
CA LEU A 56 -0.72 -4.49 7.89
C LEU A 56 -1.00 -3.63 6.65
N CYS A 57 -0.43 -4.03 5.52
CA CYS A 57 -0.67 -3.41 4.23
C CYS A 57 -1.61 -4.26 3.38
N ILE A 58 -2.71 -3.68 2.90
CA ILE A 58 -3.75 -4.45 2.20
C ILE A 58 -3.77 -4.12 0.70
N CYS A 59 -3.70 -5.16 -0.14
CA CYS A 59 -3.79 -5.07 -1.60
C CYS A 59 -2.70 -4.14 -2.17
N VAL A 60 -3.09 -3.04 -2.81
CA VAL A 60 -2.19 -2.03 -3.36
C VAL A 60 -1.32 -1.38 -2.28
N GLY A 61 -1.78 -1.36 -1.02
CA GLY A 61 -0.99 -0.87 0.11
C GLY A 61 0.27 -1.70 0.35
N MET A 62 0.32 -2.95 -0.10
CA MET A 62 1.54 -3.76 -0.03
C MET A 62 2.55 -3.34 -1.11
N GLN A 63 2.08 -2.96 -2.31
CA GLN A 63 2.97 -2.60 -3.41
C GLN A 63 3.84 -1.37 -3.08
N ILE A 64 3.31 -0.43 -2.30
CA ILE A 64 4.04 0.78 -1.92
C ILE A 64 5.21 0.53 -0.95
N LEU A 65 5.30 -0.67 -0.34
CA LEU A 65 6.42 -1.03 0.53
C LEU A 65 7.72 -1.24 -0.26
N PHE A 66 7.61 -1.62 -1.53
CA PHE A 66 8.74 -1.83 -2.42
C PHE A 66 9.36 -0.50 -2.88
N GLU A 67 10.49 -0.55 -3.57
CA GLU A 67 11.13 0.66 -4.12
C GLU A 67 10.36 1.20 -5.32
N LYS A 68 9.78 0.32 -6.14
CA LYS A 68 9.13 0.64 -7.41
C LYS A 68 7.99 -0.33 -7.74
N SER A 69 7.06 0.10 -8.59
CA SER A 69 6.03 -0.76 -9.17
C SER A 69 5.84 -0.44 -10.66
N GLU A 70 5.78 -1.45 -11.52
CA GLU A 70 5.40 -1.29 -12.94
C GLU A 70 3.93 -0.88 -13.14
N GLU A 71 3.14 -0.89 -12.07
CA GLU A 71 1.77 -0.35 -12.04
C GLU A 71 1.71 1.15 -11.66
N GLY A 72 2.86 1.80 -11.50
CA GLY A 72 3.01 3.22 -11.20
C GLY A 72 4.34 3.80 -11.70
N ILE A 73 4.61 5.06 -11.37
CA ILE A 73 5.88 5.75 -11.67
C ILE A 73 6.52 6.37 -10.43
N LEU A 74 5.77 6.56 -9.34
CA LEU A 74 6.31 7.16 -8.13
C LEU A 74 7.24 6.17 -7.41
N PRO A 75 8.33 6.67 -6.79
CA PRO A 75 9.12 5.85 -5.89
C PRO A 75 8.23 5.38 -4.73
N GLY A 76 8.35 4.12 -4.35
CA GLY A 76 7.71 3.60 -3.15
C GLY A 76 8.45 3.97 -1.87
N LEU A 77 8.04 3.38 -0.75
CA LEU A 77 8.64 3.64 0.56
C LEU A 77 10.02 2.98 0.72
N GLY A 78 10.36 1.98 -0.10
CA GLY A 78 11.66 1.30 -0.05
C GLY A 78 11.92 0.54 1.25
N ILE A 79 10.86 0.06 1.91
CA ILE A 79 10.95 -0.80 3.11
C ILE A 79 11.39 -2.21 2.71
N ILE A 80 10.94 -2.67 1.54
CA ILE A 80 11.32 -3.95 0.96
C ILE A 80 12.09 -3.67 -0.33
N GLU A 81 13.28 -4.24 -0.46
CA GLU A 81 14.08 -4.11 -1.69
C GLU A 81 13.37 -4.82 -2.85
N GLY A 82 13.37 -4.18 -4.02
CA GLY A 82 12.84 -4.76 -5.26
C GLY A 82 11.69 -3.97 -5.89
N GLU A 83 11.11 -4.59 -6.92
CA GLU A 83 10.16 -3.96 -7.82
C GLU A 83 8.94 -4.86 -8.04
N VAL A 84 7.75 -4.28 -7.88
CA VAL A 84 6.50 -4.97 -8.21
C VAL A 84 6.35 -5.04 -9.72
N LYS A 85 6.26 -6.26 -10.27
CA LYS A 85 6.10 -6.50 -11.70
C LYS A 85 4.64 -6.61 -12.10
N LYS A 86 4.29 -6.02 -13.24
CA LYS A 86 2.94 -6.08 -13.79
C LYS A 86 2.66 -7.50 -14.28
N ILE A 87 1.46 -8.00 -13.98
CA ILE A 87 1.01 -9.27 -14.53
C ILE A 87 0.93 -9.14 -16.06
N PRO A 88 1.63 -10.00 -16.83
CA PRO A 88 1.58 -9.95 -18.29
C PRO A 88 0.15 -10.06 -18.79
N SER A 89 -0.20 -9.36 -19.87
CA SER A 89 -1.57 -9.42 -20.43
C SER A 89 -1.94 -10.77 -21.06
N LYS A 90 -0.95 -11.62 -21.30
CA LYS A 90 -1.09 -12.92 -21.94
C LYS A 90 -0.24 -13.97 -21.22
N ASP A 91 -0.73 -15.20 -21.22
CA ASP A 91 0.03 -16.36 -20.77
C ASP A 91 1.12 -16.75 -21.79
N ASN A 92 1.93 -17.74 -21.41
CA ASN A 92 3.01 -18.28 -22.26
C ASN A 92 2.50 -18.88 -23.58
N LYS A 93 1.20 -19.12 -23.72
CA LYS A 93 0.53 -19.62 -24.94
C LYS A 93 -0.17 -18.49 -25.71
N LYS A 94 0.12 -17.22 -25.40
CA LYS A 94 -0.47 -16.01 -25.98
C LYS A 94 -1.98 -15.85 -25.73
N LYS A 95 -2.58 -16.62 -24.83
CA LYS A 95 -3.98 -16.45 -24.43
C LYS A 95 -4.08 -15.32 -23.40
N LYS A 96 -5.08 -14.45 -23.52
CA LYS A 96 -5.36 -13.45 -22.49
C LYS A 96 -5.72 -14.15 -21.18
N TYR A 97 -5.16 -13.68 -20.06
CA TYR A 97 -5.59 -14.16 -18.75
C TYR A 97 -7.06 -13.78 -18.53
N LYS A 98 -7.85 -14.73 -18.01
CA LYS A 98 -9.18 -14.45 -17.49
C LYS A 98 -9.03 -13.83 -16.10
N ILE A 99 -8.70 -12.55 -16.07
CA ILE A 99 -8.69 -11.78 -14.83
C ILE A 99 -10.14 -11.36 -14.58
N PRO A 100 -10.76 -11.75 -13.45
CA PRO A 100 -12.06 -11.21 -13.09
C PRO A 100 -11.89 -9.72 -12.79
N GLN A 101 -12.14 -8.90 -13.81
CA GLN A 101 -12.28 -7.47 -13.64
C GLN A 101 -13.63 -7.21 -12.95
N TRP A 102 -13.71 -6.21 -12.07
CA TRP A 102 -14.98 -5.74 -11.53
C TRP A 102 -15.71 -4.97 -12.65
N VAL A 103 -16.38 -5.71 -13.53
CA VAL A 103 -17.21 -5.15 -14.61
C VAL A 103 -18.62 -5.02 -14.05
N GLY A 104 -18.90 -3.94 -13.33
CA GLY A 104 -20.15 -3.85 -12.57
C GLY A 104 -20.47 -2.53 -11.87
N MET A 105 -20.36 -1.40 -12.57
CA MET A 105 -21.29 -0.28 -12.37
C MET A 105 -21.70 0.22 -13.75
N LYS A 106 -22.85 -0.28 -14.22
CA LYS A 106 -23.72 0.51 -15.08
C LYS A 106 -24.56 1.41 -14.17
#